data_AF-A0A966XVP3-F1
#
_entry.id   AF-A0A966XVP3-F1
#
_cell.length_a   1.000
_cell.length_b   1.000
_cell.length_c   1.000
_cell.angle_alpha   90.00
_cell.angle_beta   90.00
_cell.angle_gamma   90.00
#
_symmetry.space_group_name_H-M   'P 1'
#
loop_
_entity.id
_entity.type
_entity.pdbx_description
1 polymer ?
#
loop_
_entity_poly.entity_id
_entity_poly.type
_entity_poly.pdbx_seq_one_letter_code
_entity_poly.pdbx_strand_id
1 'polypeptide(L)'
;MGALGHFLEREGIPTVGISLVREHTETVRPPRALWVTFELGRPFGIPDDAAFQRRVMQGALDLFERTDGPLIADYPEHVAEEADFTGWACPINLAPGAGDTLAAEIDRLAAWYDRAIAAQGRTTVGVSGLDMPAAGKLVAAALQDSLPPAQPLKQAIDDLKAYYLEAASAFPDPGSSRTRKAWLWDETILARSLIALQPKLAASADAQHKILGNLTMIPATERHRLG
;
A
#
# COMPACT_ATOMS: atom_id res chain seq x y z
N MET A 1 16.62 0.50 -11.08
CA MET A 1 16.87 -0.35 -12.28
C MET A 1 18.10 0.05 -13.11
N GLY A 2 18.91 1.07 -12.75
CA GLY A 2 20.00 1.53 -13.65
C GLY A 2 21.09 0.50 -13.93
N ALA A 3 21.70 -0.08 -12.89
CA ALA A 3 22.82 -1.02 -13.06
C ALA A 3 22.45 -2.28 -13.87
N LEU A 4 21.28 -2.87 -13.59
CA LEU A 4 20.79 -4.04 -14.33
C LEU A 4 20.47 -3.71 -15.79
N GLY A 5 19.85 -2.55 -16.05
CA GLY A 5 19.60 -2.10 -17.42
C GLY A 5 20.89 -2.02 -18.24
N HIS A 6 21.91 -1.34 -17.70
CA HIS A 6 23.22 -1.24 -18.35
C HIS A 6 23.88 -2.59 -18.64
N PHE A 7 23.76 -3.54 -17.71
CA PHE A 7 24.28 -4.90 -17.93
C PHE A 7 23.57 -5.59 -19.09
N LEU A 8 22.24 -5.59 -19.10
CA LEU A 8 21.43 -6.24 -20.15
C LEU A 8 21.70 -5.64 -21.53
N GLU A 9 21.88 -4.33 -21.64
CA GLU A 9 22.14 -3.69 -22.93
C GLU A 9 23.52 -4.03 -23.50
N ARG A 10 24.53 -4.23 -22.63
CA ARG A 10 25.85 -4.72 -23.06
C ARG A 10 25.79 -6.13 -23.66
N GLU A 11 24.83 -6.93 -23.21
CA GLU A 11 24.53 -8.25 -23.75
C GLU A 11 23.57 -8.21 -24.96
N GLY A 12 23.23 -7.01 -25.46
CA GLY A 12 22.37 -6.84 -26.63
C GLY A 12 20.88 -6.93 -26.35
N ILE A 13 20.45 -6.88 -25.08
CA ILE A 13 19.04 -6.87 -24.69
C ILE A 13 18.62 -5.42 -24.37
N PRO A 14 17.80 -4.78 -25.20
CA PRO A 14 17.39 -3.39 -24.97
C PRO A 14 16.47 -3.28 -23.75
N THR A 15 16.67 -2.24 -22.93
CA THR A 15 15.92 -2.01 -21.67
C THR A 15 15.31 -0.62 -21.54
N VAL A 16 14.04 -0.53 -21.16
CA VAL A 16 13.39 0.74 -20.80
C VAL A 16 12.75 0.64 -19.43
N GLY A 17 12.83 1.70 -18.64
CA GLY A 17 12.14 1.82 -17.35
C GLY A 17 11.11 2.94 -17.35
N ILE A 18 10.02 2.76 -16.59
CA ILE A 18 9.13 3.87 -16.22
C ILE A 18 9.61 4.43 -14.88
N SER A 19 9.77 5.75 -14.82
CA SER A 19 10.22 6.46 -13.63
C SER A 19 9.12 7.33 -13.03
N LEU A 20 8.95 7.19 -11.71
CA LEU A 20 8.01 7.96 -10.89
C LEU A 20 8.71 9.09 -10.11
N VAL A 21 10.05 9.13 -10.09
CA VAL A 21 10.83 10.14 -9.36
C VAL A 21 12.01 10.57 -10.24
N ARG A 22 11.96 11.80 -10.76
CA ARG A 22 12.91 12.28 -11.78
C ARG A 22 14.32 12.36 -11.24
N GLU A 23 14.49 12.94 -10.05
CA GLU A 23 15.76 13.21 -9.38
C GLU A 23 16.56 11.93 -9.13
N HIS A 24 15.85 10.86 -8.72
CA HIS A 24 16.47 9.54 -8.58
C HIS A 24 16.95 8.99 -9.92
N THR A 25 16.22 9.26 -11.00
CA THR A 25 16.53 8.75 -12.34
C THR A 25 17.71 9.48 -12.95
N GLU A 26 17.79 10.79 -12.74
CA GLU A 26 18.94 11.62 -13.12
C GLU A 26 20.23 11.15 -12.43
N THR A 27 20.13 10.75 -11.17
CA THR A 27 21.27 10.18 -10.41
C THR A 27 21.65 8.79 -10.94
N VAL A 28 20.66 7.94 -11.18
CA VAL A 28 20.85 6.54 -11.58
C VAL A 28 21.30 6.40 -13.04
N ARG A 29 20.96 7.37 -13.91
CA ARG A 29 21.29 7.42 -15.34
C ARG A 29 21.05 6.09 -16.07
N PRO A 30 19.82 5.54 -16.06
CA PRO A 30 19.51 4.30 -16.79
C PRO A 30 19.66 4.51 -18.31
N PRO A 31 19.82 3.43 -19.11
CA PRO A 31 19.94 3.55 -20.57
C PRO A 31 18.81 4.38 -21.19
N ARG A 32 17.57 4.02 -20.86
CA ARG A 32 16.35 4.73 -21.28
C ARG A 32 15.33 4.74 -20.14
N ALA A 33 14.73 5.90 -19.89
CA ALA A 33 13.62 6.02 -18.96
C ALA A 33 12.52 6.95 -19.48
N LEU A 34 11.27 6.52 -19.31
CA LEU A 34 10.09 7.38 -19.46
C LEU A 34 9.72 7.90 -18.07
N TRP A 35 9.82 9.20 -17.86
CA TRP A 35 9.36 9.86 -16.64
C TRP A 35 7.87 10.17 -16.73
N VAL A 36 7.12 9.80 -15.69
CA VAL A 36 5.68 10.03 -15.57
C VAL A 36 5.40 10.78 -14.27
N THR A 37 4.31 11.56 -14.25
CA THR A 37 3.90 12.35 -13.09
C THR A 37 2.88 11.62 -12.20
N PHE A 38 2.79 10.29 -12.31
CA PHE A 38 1.74 9.51 -11.65
C PHE A 38 2.07 9.25 -10.18
N GLU A 39 1.07 8.79 -9.41
CA GLU A 39 1.28 8.42 -8.01
C GLU A 39 2.37 7.35 -7.85
N LEU A 40 3.17 7.49 -6.79
CA LEU A 40 4.19 6.50 -6.46
C LEU A 40 3.54 5.11 -6.27
N GLY A 41 4.09 4.10 -6.97
CA GLY A 41 3.54 2.75 -7.02
C GLY A 41 2.54 2.52 -8.17
N ARG A 42 2.24 3.54 -8.98
CA ARG A 42 1.35 3.46 -10.14
C ARG A 42 2.05 3.89 -11.44
N PRO A 43 3.06 3.14 -11.91
CA PRO A 43 3.82 3.52 -13.10
C PRO A 43 2.96 3.62 -14.38
N PHE A 44 1.79 2.99 -14.41
CA PHE A 44 0.86 3.04 -15.55
C PHE A 44 -0.32 4.00 -15.35
N GLY A 45 -0.35 4.78 -14.27
CA GLY A 45 -1.38 5.80 -14.02
C GLY A 45 -2.72 5.24 -13.54
N ILE A 46 -3.80 5.55 -14.24
CA ILE A 46 -5.20 5.30 -13.82
C ILE A 46 -5.46 3.78 -13.74
N PRO A 47 -5.94 3.24 -12.60
CA PRO A 47 -6.35 1.84 -12.50
C PRO A 47 -7.49 1.51 -13.46
N ASP A 48 -7.49 0.28 -13.96
CA ASP A 48 -8.56 -0.27 -14.82
C ASP A 48 -8.86 0.49 -16.13
N ASP A 49 -8.17 1.60 -16.40
CA ASP A 49 -8.17 2.27 -17.70
C ASP A 49 -7.15 1.62 -18.65
N ALA A 50 -7.56 0.50 -19.24
CA ALA A 50 -6.71 -0.25 -20.16
C ALA A 50 -6.34 0.57 -21.43
N ALA A 51 -7.08 1.61 -21.78
CA ALA A 51 -6.73 2.46 -22.92
C ALA A 51 -5.59 3.42 -22.54
N PHE A 52 -5.66 4.05 -21.36
CA PHE A 52 -4.61 4.90 -20.81
C PHE A 52 -3.31 4.11 -20.59
N GLN A 53 -3.40 2.96 -19.91
CA GLN A 53 -2.23 2.15 -19.59
C GLN A 53 -1.48 1.66 -20.84
N ARG A 54 -2.21 1.38 -21.94
CA ARG A 54 -1.61 1.05 -23.24
C ARG A 54 -0.85 2.22 -23.85
N ARG A 55 -1.33 3.47 -23.71
CA ARG A 55 -0.61 4.66 -24.20
C ARG A 55 0.67 4.90 -23.40
N VAL A 56 0.64 4.70 -22.08
CA VAL A 56 1.86 4.76 -21.25
C VAL A 56 2.87 3.71 -21.68
N MET A 57 2.41 2.47 -21.87
CA MET A 57 3.25 1.37 -22.35
C MET A 57 3.87 1.71 -23.71
N GLN A 58 3.07 2.20 -24.66
CA GLN A 58 3.56 2.60 -25.98
C GLN A 58 4.63 3.70 -25.87
N GLY A 59 4.39 4.75 -25.07
CA GLY A 59 5.37 5.81 -24.86
C GLY A 59 6.70 5.33 -24.28
N ALA A 60 6.69 4.26 -23.47
CA ALA A 60 7.92 3.63 -22.99
C ALA A 60 8.60 2.80 -24.10
N LEU A 61 7.83 2.02 -24.86
CA LEU A 61 8.35 1.21 -25.96
C LEU A 61 8.93 2.05 -27.10
N ASP A 62 8.34 3.21 -27.40
CA ASP A 62 8.83 4.15 -28.43
C ASP A 62 10.25 4.65 -28.14
N LEU A 63 10.71 4.60 -26.88
CA LEU A 63 12.08 4.94 -26.54
C LEU A 63 13.08 3.93 -27.09
N PHE A 64 12.70 2.72 -27.47
CA PHE A 64 13.62 1.76 -28.10
C PHE A 64 14.14 2.21 -29.47
N GLU A 65 13.43 3.12 -30.14
CA GLU A 65 13.88 3.73 -31.39
C GLU A 65 15.01 4.77 -31.17
N ARG A 66 15.28 5.14 -29.91
CA ARG A 66 16.35 6.08 -29.55
C ARG A 66 17.69 5.34 -29.43
N THR A 67 18.68 5.86 -30.15
CA THR A 67 20.05 5.34 -30.18
C THR A 67 21.03 6.19 -29.37
N ASP A 68 20.59 7.33 -28.85
CA ASP A 68 21.33 8.18 -27.92
C ASP A 68 20.99 7.83 -26.47
N GLY A 69 21.93 8.00 -25.52
CA GLY A 69 21.66 7.75 -24.10
C GLY A 69 22.91 7.80 -23.22
N PRO A 70 22.79 7.83 -21.87
CA PRO A 70 21.57 7.73 -21.05
C PRO A 70 20.55 8.85 -21.28
N LEU A 71 19.25 8.53 -21.28
CA LEU A 71 18.19 9.53 -21.51
C LEU A 71 16.97 9.36 -20.59
N ILE A 72 16.30 10.48 -20.35
CA ILE A 72 15.01 10.57 -19.65
C ILE A 72 14.08 11.36 -20.56
N ALA A 73 12.97 10.74 -20.96
CA ALA A 73 11.92 11.38 -21.75
C ALA A 73 10.69 11.64 -20.88
N ASP A 74 10.06 12.79 -21.03
CA ASP A 74 8.86 13.15 -20.26
C ASP A 74 7.61 12.60 -20.97
N TYR A 75 6.75 11.89 -20.24
CA TYR A 75 5.45 11.46 -20.76
C TYR A 75 4.48 12.64 -20.83
N PRO A 76 3.74 12.82 -21.94
CA PRO A 76 2.99 14.06 -22.18
C PRO A 76 1.67 14.17 -21.42
N GLU A 77 1.04 13.05 -21.05
CA GLU A 77 -0.25 13.09 -20.34
C GLU A 77 -0.01 13.17 -18.83
N HIS A 78 -0.54 14.22 -18.21
CA HIS A 78 -0.58 14.37 -16.76
C HIS A 78 -1.87 13.74 -16.21
N VAL A 79 -1.74 12.81 -15.26
CA VAL A 79 -2.88 12.36 -14.46
C VAL A 79 -2.95 13.30 -13.26
N ALA A 80 -3.95 14.19 -13.26
CA ALA A 80 -4.24 15.01 -12.11
C ALA A 80 -4.45 14.11 -10.89
N GLU A 81 -3.89 14.50 -9.74
CA GLU A 81 -4.31 13.91 -8.48
C GLU A 81 -5.83 14.11 -8.39
N GLU A 82 -6.60 13.04 -8.22
CA GLU A 82 -8.02 13.15 -7.89
C GLU A 82 -8.11 13.86 -6.52
N ALA A 83 -8.24 15.18 -6.58
CA ALA A 83 -8.53 16.05 -5.44
C ALA A 83 -10.04 16.13 -5.20
N ASP A 84 -10.82 15.14 -5.64
CA ASP A 84 -12.23 15.05 -5.29
C ASP A 84 -12.40 14.11 -4.09
N PHE A 85 -12.35 14.72 -2.92
CA PHE A 85 -12.65 14.08 -1.64
C PHE A 85 -14.16 14.11 -1.32
N THR A 86 -15.00 14.66 -2.21
CA THR A 86 -16.44 14.80 -2.00
C THR A 86 -17.19 13.59 -2.53
N GLY A 87 -17.07 12.47 -1.82
CA GLY A 87 -17.75 11.23 -2.20
C GLY A 87 -17.89 10.22 -1.08
N TRP A 88 -17.01 10.26 -0.08
CA TRP A 88 -17.04 9.31 1.05
C TRP A 88 -18.27 9.53 1.95
N ALA A 89 -19.41 9.05 1.49
CA ALA A 89 -20.59 8.79 2.27
C ALA A 89 -20.73 7.27 2.29
N CYS A 90 -20.12 6.64 3.30
CA CYS A 90 -20.39 5.24 3.57
C CYS A 90 -21.89 5.14 3.93
N PRO A 91 -22.76 4.50 3.12
CA PRO A 91 -24.18 4.42 3.43
C PRO A 91 -24.46 3.49 4.63
N ILE A 92 -23.41 2.86 5.18
CA ILE A 92 -23.45 2.03 6.37
C ILE A 92 -22.52 2.67 7.40
N ASN A 93 -23.06 2.88 8.60
CA ASN A 93 -22.32 3.42 9.74
C ASN A 93 -21.27 2.38 10.17
N LEU A 94 -20.10 2.39 9.52
CA LEU A 94 -18.94 1.57 9.87
C LEU A 94 -18.10 2.22 10.97
N ALA A 95 -18.36 3.50 11.25
CA ALA A 95 -17.76 4.21 12.36
C ALA A 95 -18.00 3.41 13.65
N PRO A 96 -16.95 3.07 14.40
CA PRO A 96 -17.09 2.29 15.61
C PRO A 96 -17.96 3.03 16.63
N GLY A 97 -18.94 2.32 17.18
CA GLY A 97 -19.75 2.82 18.29
C GLY A 97 -18.90 2.97 19.55
N ALA A 98 -19.31 3.85 20.47
CA ALA A 98 -18.66 3.95 21.77
C ALA A 98 -18.71 2.59 22.50
N GLY A 99 -17.55 1.95 22.67
CA GLY A 99 -17.42 0.62 23.29
C GLY A 99 -17.17 -0.55 22.33
N ASP A 100 -17.07 -0.31 21.02
CA ASP A 100 -16.75 -1.37 20.07
C ASP A 100 -15.34 -1.95 20.28
N THR A 101 -15.24 -3.28 20.14
CA THR A 101 -13.97 -4.01 20.24
C THR A 101 -13.35 -4.21 18.86
N LEU A 102 -12.03 -4.41 18.81
CA LEU A 102 -11.33 -4.76 17.56
C LEU A 102 -11.94 -6.00 16.89
N ALA A 103 -12.36 -6.99 17.68
CA ALA A 103 -13.00 -8.20 17.15
C ALA A 103 -14.33 -7.89 16.44
N ALA A 104 -15.18 -7.05 17.06
CA ALA A 104 -16.45 -6.65 16.46
C ALA A 104 -16.26 -5.84 15.16
N GLU A 105 -15.20 -5.02 15.07
CA GLU A 105 -14.87 -4.29 13.85
C GLU A 105 -14.41 -5.24 12.73
N ILE A 106 -13.56 -6.21 13.05
CA ILE A 106 -13.09 -7.24 12.10
C ILE A 106 -14.28 -8.04 11.55
N ASP A 107 -15.19 -8.48 12.42
CA ASP A 107 -16.37 -9.26 12.04
C ASP A 107 -17.31 -8.45 11.11
N ARG A 108 -17.46 -7.14 11.35
CA ARG A 108 -18.27 -6.25 10.48
C ARG A 108 -17.74 -6.15 9.05
N LEU A 109 -16.43 -6.35 8.85
CA LEU A 109 -15.81 -6.28 7.52
C LEU A 109 -15.87 -7.59 6.74
N ALA A 110 -16.29 -8.71 7.36
CA ALA A 110 -16.21 -10.04 6.74
C ALA A 110 -16.99 -10.12 5.43
N ALA A 111 -18.24 -9.65 5.43
CA ALA A 111 -19.09 -9.66 4.23
C ALA A 111 -18.54 -8.75 3.11
N TRP A 112 -17.83 -7.68 3.45
CA TRP A 112 -17.19 -6.79 2.47
C TRP A 112 -15.94 -7.42 1.87
N TYR A 113 -15.15 -8.09 2.71
CA TYR A 113 -14.00 -8.84 2.26
C TYR A 113 -14.39 -10.00 1.32
N ASP A 114 -15.45 -10.75 1.66
CA ASP A 114 -15.97 -11.81 0.79
C ASP A 114 -16.39 -11.26 -0.59
N ARG A 115 -17.04 -10.09 -0.60
CA ARG A 115 -17.38 -9.36 -1.84
C ARG A 115 -16.15 -8.92 -2.62
N ALA A 116 -15.12 -8.42 -1.94
CA ALA A 116 -13.86 -8.00 -2.57
C ALA A 116 -13.17 -9.18 -3.26
N ILE A 117 -13.07 -10.33 -2.57
CA ILE A 117 -12.52 -11.56 -3.15
C ILE A 117 -13.34 -12.00 -4.36
N ALA A 118 -14.67 -12.03 -4.24
CA ALA A 118 -15.54 -12.47 -5.32
C ALA A 118 -15.40 -11.59 -6.58
N ALA A 119 -15.16 -10.28 -6.41
CA ALA A 119 -14.95 -9.35 -7.51
C ALA A 119 -13.53 -9.45 -8.12
N GLN A 120 -12.49 -9.60 -7.30
CA GLN A 120 -11.10 -9.55 -7.73
C GLN A 120 -10.52 -10.92 -8.12
N GLY A 121 -11.11 -12.02 -7.65
CA GLY A 121 -10.65 -13.39 -7.86
C GLY A 121 -9.32 -13.73 -7.17
N ARG A 122 -8.80 -12.86 -6.31
CA ARG A 122 -7.55 -13.04 -5.56
C ARG A 122 -7.59 -12.26 -4.24
N THR A 123 -6.68 -12.60 -3.32
CA THR A 123 -6.45 -11.87 -2.07
C THR A 123 -4.94 -11.72 -1.81
N THR A 124 -4.57 -10.70 -1.05
CA THR A 124 -3.23 -10.47 -0.51
C THR A 124 -3.10 -10.83 0.97
N VAL A 125 -4.19 -11.28 1.61
CA VAL A 125 -4.22 -11.82 2.97
C VAL A 125 -3.68 -13.26 2.99
N GLY A 126 -2.94 -13.62 4.03
CA GLY A 126 -2.62 -15.01 4.37
C GLY A 126 -1.17 -15.25 4.79
N VAL A 127 -0.36 -14.21 4.96
CA VAL A 127 1.06 -14.34 5.32
C VAL A 127 1.23 -14.93 6.73
N SER A 128 0.29 -14.66 7.63
CA SER A 128 0.30 -15.21 9.00
C SER A 128 -0.24 -16.64 9.09
N GLY A 129 -1.00 -17.10 8.09
CA GLY A 129 -1.76 -18.35 8.15
C GLY A 129 -2.94 -18.34 9.14
N LEU A 130 -3.27 -17.19 9.73
CA LEU A 130 -4.39 -17.02 10.65
C LEU A 130 -5.66 -16.56 9.91
N ASP A 131 -6.82 -16.91 10.44
CA ASP A 131 -8.05 -16.20 10.11
C ASP A 131 -8.05 -14.80 10.75
N MET A 132 -8.86 -13.89 10.22
CA MET A 132 -8.88 -12.49 10.67
C MET A 132 -9.31 -12.33 12.13
N PRO A 133 -10.27 -13.12 12.66
CA PRO A 133 -10.56 -13.13 14.08
C PRO A 133 -9.37 -13.54 14.95
N ALA A 134 -8.60 -14.56 14.57
CA ALA A 134 -7.39 -14.97 15.30
C ALA A 134 -6.28 -13.93 15.20
N ALA A 135 -6.07 -13.32 14.04
CA ALA A 135 -5.13 -12.21 13.88
C ALA A 135 -5.52 -11.02 14.78
N GLY A 136 -6.80 -10.68 14.84
CA GLY A 136 -7.34 -9.65 15.74
C GLY A 136 -7.12 -9.96 17.21
N LYS A 137 -7.35 -11.21 17.63
CA LYS A 137 -7.06 -11.68 19.00
C LYS A 137 -5.58 -11.53 19.36
N LEU A 138 -4.68 -11.81 18.41
CA LEU A 138 -3.25 -11.68 18.62
C LEU A 138 -2.84 -10.22 18.86
N VAL A 139 -3.39 -9.27 18.09
CA VAL A 139 -3.19 -7.83 18.32
C VAL A 139 -3.80 -7.37 19.64
N ALA A 140 -5.01 -7.84 19.97
CA ALA A 140 -5.67 -7.52 21.24
C ALA A 140 -4.89 -8.06 22.45
N ALA A 141 -4.29 -9.25 22.34
CA ALA A 141 -3.43 -9.82 23.38
C ALA A 141 -2.14 -9.02 23.57
N ALA A 142 -1.53 -8.57 22.47
CA ALA A 142 -0.36 -7.70 22.48
C ALA A 142 -0.64 -6.34 23.15
N LEU A 143 -1.86 -5.83 23.02
CA LEU A 143 -2.31 -4.60 23.68
C LEU A 143 -2.55 -4.72 25.18
N GLN A 144 -2.83 -5.92 25.69
CA GLN A 144 -3.03 -6.14 27.13
C GLN A 144 -1.68 -6.18 27.82
N ASP A 145 -1.03 -7.33 27.93
CA ASP A 145 0.32 -7.43 28.54
C ASP A 145 1.18 -8.57 27.99
N SER A 146 0.69 -9.35 27.02
CA SER A 146 1.45 -10.45 26.43
C SER A 146 1.90 -10.07 25.04
N LEU A 147 3.17 -9.64 24.89
CA LEU A 147 3.76 -9.40 23.57
C LEU A 147 4.11 -10.74 22.92
N PRO A 148 3.38 -11.18 21.87
CA PRO A 148 3.75 -12.36 21.10
C PRO A 148 5.05 -12.08 20.33
N PRO A 149 5.74 -13.12 19.81
CA PRO A 149 6.95 -12.92 19.03
C PRO A 149 6.73 -11.93 17.86
N ALA A 150 7.71 -11.06 17.64
CA ALA A 150 7.62 -9.94 16.71
C ALA A 150 7.18 -10.34 15.29
N GLN A 151 7.69 -11.47 14.78
CA GLN A 151 7.44 -11.90 13.40
C GLN A 151 5.98 -12.36 13.17
N PRO A 152 5.42 -13.31 13.97
CA PRO A 152 3.99 -13.62 13.93
C PRO A 152 3.09 -12.39 14.10
N LEU A 153 3.44 -11.48 15.02
CA LEU A 153 2.71 -10.24 15.23
C LEU A 153 2.71 -9.36 13.98
N LYS A 154 3.88 -9.18 13.36
CA LYS A 154 4.02 -8.43 12.12
C LYS A 154 3.15 -9.02 11.01
N GLN A 155 3.21 -10.33 10.82
CA GLN A 155 2.45 -11.02 9.76
C GLN A 155 0.94 -10.87 9.97
N ALA A 156 0.47 -11.03 11.21
CA ALA A 156 -0.94 -10.82 11.55
C ALA A 156 -1.39 -9.36 11.31
N ILE A 157 -0.54 -8.38 11.63
CA ILE A 157 -0.83 -6.96 11.38
C ILE A 157 -0.87 -6.66 9.87
N ASP A 158 0.04 -7.23 9.09
CA ASP A 158 0.07 -7.03 7.64
C ASP A 158 -1.17 -7.65 6.98
N ASP A 159 -1.58 -8.85 7.41
CA ASP A 159 -2.83 -9.49 6.98
C ASP A 159 -4.06 -8.66 7.35
N LEU A 160 -4.13 -8.12 8.58
CA LEU A 160 -5.25 -7.27 9.00
C LEU A 160 -5.32 -5.99 8.16
N LYS A 161 -4.20 -5.32 7.86
CA LYS A 161 -4.22 -4.15 6.97
C LYS A 161 -4.67 -4.50 5.56
N ALA A 162 -4.21 -5.62 5.02
CA ALA A 162 -4.64 -6.12 3.72
C ALA A 162 -6.15 -6.40 3.71
N TYR A 163 -6.65 -7.11 4.72
CA TYR A 163 -8.07 -7.41 4.90
C TYR A 163 -8.93 -6.15 4.93
N TYR A 164 -8.53 -5.12 5.69
CA TYR A 164 -9.28 -3.86 5.77
C TYR A 164 -9.29 -3.11 4.43
N LEU A 165 -8.14 -3.02 3.74
CA LEU A 165 -8.03 -2.30 2.47
C LEU A 165 -8.72 -3.03 1.31
N GLU A 166 -8.74 -4.36 1.34
CA GLU A 166 -9.51 -5.21 0.43
C GLU A 166 -11.01 -5.06 0.70
N ALA A 167 -11.46 -5.18 1.95
CA ALA A 167 -12.86 -4.95 2.31
C ALA A 167 -13.35 -3.57 1.88
N ALA A 168 -12.55 -2.52 2.13
CA ALA A 168 -12.88 -1.16 1.71
C ALA A 168 -12.97 -0.99 0.19
N SER A 169 -12.29 -1.83 -0.59
CA SER A 169 -12.38 -1.81 -2.06
C SER A 169 -13.74 -2.27 -2.59
N ALA A 170 -14.50 -2.99 -1.78
CA ALA A 170 -15.84 -3.48 -2.12
C ALA A 170 -16.96 -2.62 -1.54
N PHE A 171 -16.64 -1.50 -0.87
CA PHE A 171 -17.66 -0.57 -0.39
C PHE A 171 -18.45 0.03 -1.56
N PRO A 172 -19.71 0.49 -1.33
CA PRO A 172 -20.54 1.05 -2.40
C PRO A 172 -19.92 2.25 -3.11
N ASP A 173 -19.18 3.07 -2.36
CA ASP A 173 -18.22 4.03 -2.89
C ASP A 173 -16.84 3.70 -2.30
N PRO A 174 -15.99 2.97 -3.05
CA PRO A 174 -14.68 2.55 -2.54
C PRO A 174 -13.64 3.68 -2.56
N GLY A 175 -13.91 4.80 -3.23
CA GLY A 175 -12.96 5.89 -3.43
C GLY A 175 -11.59 5.48 -4.00
N SER A 176 -10.62 6.38 -3.90
CA SER A 176 -9.24 6.11 -4.33
C SER A 176 -8.47 5.27 -3.30
N SER A 177 -7.32 4.71 -3.68
CA SER A 177 -6.45 4.01 -2.73
C SER A 177 -5.89 4.92 -1.64
N ARG A 178 -5.75 6.22 -1.91
CA ARG A 178 -5.36 7.20 -0.90
C ARG A 178 -6.48 7.37 0.12
N THR A 179 -7.73 7.50 -0.32
CA THR A 179 -8.87 7.67 0.59
C THR A 179 -9.10 6.45 1.47
N ARG A 180 -8.98 5.23 0.91
CA ARG A 180 -9.04 3.98 1.71
C ARG A 180 -7.93 3.89 2.75
N LYS A 181 -6.72 4.37 2.43
CA LYS A 181 -5.63 4.46 3.42
C LYS A 181 -5.95 5.48 4.50
N ALA A 182 -6.48 6.66 4.14
CA ALA A 182 -6.89 7.66 5.12
C ALA A 182 -7.95 7.08 6.07
N TRP A 183 -9.02 6.48 5.53
CA TRP A 183 -10.05 5.79 6.31
C TRP A 183 -9.47 4.75 7.27
N LEU A 184 -8.56 3.89 6.81
CA LEU A 184 -7.91 2.89 7.65
C LEU A 184 -7.27 3.56 8.87
N TRP A 185 -6.51 4.64 8.68
CA TRP A 185 -5.75 5.28 9.76
C TRP A 185 -6.57 6.25 10.63
N ASP A 186 -7.60 6.88 10.06
CA ASP A 186 -8.40 7.90 10.74
C ASP A 186 -9.60 7.32 11.50
N GLU A 187 -10.25 6.29 10.95
CA GLU A 187 -11.58 5.88 11.43
C GLU A 187 -11.57 4.55 12.19
N THR A 188 -10.59 3.68 11.97
CA THR A 188 -10.62 2.29 12.47
C THR A 188 -10.08 2.11 13.90
N ILE A 189 -10.66 1.14 14.62
CA ILE A 189 -10.12 0.63 15.89
C ILE A 189 -8.78 -0.06 15.65
N LEU A 190 -8.59 -0.73 14.51
CA LEU A 190 -7.31 -1.33 14.15
C LEU A 190 -6.18 -0.30 14.19
N ALA A 191 -6.31 0.83 13.50
CA ALA A 191 -5.27 1.87 13.51
C ALA A 191 -5.01 2.43 14.91
N ARG A 192 -6.07 2.71 15.69
CA ARG A 192 -5.94 3.14 17.09
C ARG A 192 -5.20 2.09 17.94
N SER A 193 -5.46 0.81 17.69
CA SER A 193 -4.80 -0.32 18.35
C SER A 193 -3.32 -0.38 18.00
N LEU A 194 -2.95 -0.19 16.73
CA LEU A 194 -1.56 -0.16 16.30
C LEU A 194 -0.79 1.04 16.90
N ILE A 195 -1.41 2.21 16.93
CA ILE A 195 -0.83 3.41 17.55
C ILE A 195 -0.59 3.18 19.05
N ALA A 196 -1.56 2.61 19.77
CA ALA A 196 -1.42 2.29 21.20
C ALA A 196 -0.40 1.17 21.47
N LEU A 197 -0.19 0.25 20.53
CA LEU A 197 0.77 -0.84 20.63
C LEU A 197 2.23 -0.37 20.40
N GLN A 198 2.42 0.70 19.63
CA GLN A 198 3.74 1.21 19.28
C GLN A 198 4.66 1.50 20.48
N PRO A 199 4.23 2.25 21.52
CA PRO A 199 5.10 2.54 22.67
C PRO A 199 5.48 1.28 23.45
N LYS A 200 4.59 0.28 23.53
CA LYS A 200 4.87 -1.01 24.17
C LYS A 200 5.96 -1.79 23.42
N LEU A 201 5.87 -1.83 22.10
CA LEU A 201 6.88 -2.47 21.25
C LEU A 201 8.23 -1.73 21.28
N ALA A 202 8.21 -0.40 21.34
CA ALA A 202 9.42 0.42 21.44
C ALA A 202 10.14 0.25 22.78
N ALA A 203 9.38 0.05 23.88
CA ALA A 203 9.91 -0.17 25.22
C ALA A 203 10.37 -1.62 25.49
N SER A 204 10.02 -2.58 24.62
CA SER A 204 10.42 -3.99 24.76
C SER A 204 11.93 -4.18 24.74
N ALA A 205 12.44 -5.18 25.49
CA ALA A 205 13.85 -5.57 25.48
C ALA A 205 14.28 -6.23 24.15
N ASP A 206 13.36 -6.88 23.44
CA ASP A 206 13.61 -7.54 22.15
C ASP A 206 13.84 -6.51 21.02
N ALA A 207 14.97 -6.65 20.31
CA ALA A 207 15.31 -5.84 19.15
C ALA A 207 14.29 -5.94 18.02
N GLN A 208 13.68 -7.12 17.81
CA GLN A 208 12.68 -7.32 16.76
C GLN A 208 11.38 -6.58 17.08
N HIS A 209 10.96 -6.51 18.35
CA HIS A 209 9.84 -5.67 18.76
C HIS A 209 10.11 -4.18 18.49
N LYS A 210 11.34 -3.71 18.76
CA LYS A 210 11.72 -2.32 18.45
C LYS A 210 11.67 -2.02 16.96
N ILE A 211 12.14 -2.94 16.11
CA ILE A 211 12.05 -2.81 14.65
C ILE A 211 10.60 -2.78 14.21
N LEU A 212 9.76 -3.66 14.75
CA LEU A 212 8.34 -3.69 14.45
C LEU A 212 7.67 -2.36 14.80
N GLY A 213 7.80 -1.91 16.06
CA GLY A 213 7.17 -0.69 16.55
C GLY A 213 7.66 0.59 15.86
N ASN A 214 8.98 0.72 15.64
CA ASN A 214 9.55 1.97 15.17
C ASN A 214 9.63 2.08 13.64
N LEU A 215 9.68 0.95 12.92
CA LEU A 215 9.95 0.96 11.48
C LEU A 215 8.83 0.40 10.61
N THR A 216 8.27 -0.76 10.96
CA THR A 216 7.49 -1.56 9.99
C THR A 216 5.99 -1.60 10.27
N MET A 217 5.55 -1.42 11.53
CA MET A 217 4.14 -1.46 11.89
C MET A 217 3.37 -0.23 11.41
N ILE A 218 3.96 0.97 11.50
CA ILE A 218 3.32 2.23 11.08
C ILE A 218 4.16 2.83 9.96
N PRO A 219 3.60 3.02 8.75
CA PRO A 219 4.30 3.62 7.62
C PRO A 219 4.85 5.00 7.98
N ALA A 220 5.98 5.39 7.40
CA ALA A 220 6.61 6.68 7.68
C ALA A 220 5.66 7.87 7.49
N THR A 221 4.78 7.81 6.48
CA THR A 221 3.77 8.85 6.20
C THR A 221 2.77 9.03 7.35
N GLU A 222 2.50 7.99 8.13
CA GLU A 222 1.52 7.99 9.23
C GLU A 222 2.15 8.18 10.61
N ARG A 223 3.48 8.27 10.71
CA ARG A 223 4.16 8.40 12.01
C ARG A 223 3.89 9.73 12.72
N HIS A 224 3.40 10.74 12.01
CA HIS A 224 2.93 11.99 12.61
C HIS A 224 1.78 11.77 13.63
N ARG A 225 1.17 10.58 13.64
CA ARG A 225 0.11 10.18 14.58
C ARG A 225 0.63 9.64 15.92
N LEU A 226 1.94 9.41 16.04
CA LEU A 226 2.57 8.85 17.25
C LEU A 226 2.90 9.92 18.31
N GLY A 227 2.76 11.21 17.99
CA GLY A 227 3.14 12.34 18.83
C GLY A 227 3.70 13.48 18.00
#